data_AF-A0A1J9RWI9-F1
#
_entry.id   AF-A0A1J9RWI9-F1
#
_cell.length_a   1.000
_cell.length_b   1.000
_cell.length_c   1.000
_cell.angle_alpha   90.00
_cell.angle_beta   90.00
_cell.angle_gamma   90.00
#
_symmetry.space_group_name_H-M   'P 1'
#
loop_
_entity.id
_entity.type
_entity.pdbx_description
1 polymer ?
#
loop_
_entity_poly.entity_id
_entity_poly.type
_entity_poly.pdbx_seq_one_letter_code
_entity_poly.pdbx_strand_id
1 'polypeptide(L)' 'MPVINVTLKEGASAEQLDSAKKQVKDQGGKVTHEFKLIKGFTAEFPEDTVHSLETNDHVTVEADQVVKTQ' A
#
# COMPACT_ATOMS: atom_id res chain seq x y z
N MET A 1 -13.11 -5.34 4.64
CA MET A 1 -11.77 -4.73 4.74
C MET A 1 -11.04 -4.89 3.42
N PRO A 2 -10.99 -3.84 2.57
CA PRO A 2 -10.21 -3.84 1.35
C PRO A 2 -8.74 -3.98 1.69
N VAL A 3 -8.10 -4.88 0.96
CA VAL A 3 -6.65 -5.02 0.95
C VAL A 3 -6.14 -4.13 -0.18
N ILE A 4 -5.08 -3.36 0.07
CA ILE A 4 -4.41 -2.55 -0.95
C ILE A 4 -2.93 -2.89 -0.97
N ASN A 5 -2.36 -2.91 -2.16
CA ASN A 5 -0.93 -3.09 -2.35
C ASN A 5 -0.30 -1.71 -2.61
N VAL A 6 0.67 -1.36 -1.76
CA VAL A 6 1.45 -0.13 -1.84
C VAL A 6 2.83 -0.50 -2.34
N THR A 7 3.15 -0.13 -3.57
CA THR A 7 4.46 -0.37 -4.18
C THR A 7 5.16 0.95 -4.44
N LEU A 8 6.45 1.01 -4.16
CA LEU A 8 7.26 2.17 -4.49
C LEU A 8 7.99 1.93 -5.81
N LYS A 9 8.12 2.99 -6.62
CA LYS A 9 8.88 2.94 -7.88
C LYS A 9 10.35 2.61 -7.65
N GLU A 10 10.98 2.07 -8.69
CA GLU A 10 12.40 1.73 -8.77
C GLU A 10 13.27 2.99 -8.63
N GLY A 11 13.56 3.38 -7.39
CA GLY A 11 14.25 4.63 -7.06
C GLY A 11 13.81 5.25 -5.72
N ALA A 12 12.67 4.82 -5.18
CA ALA A 12 12.21 5.31 -3.89
C ALA A 12 13.11 4.84 -2.75
N SER A 13 13.40 5.75 -1.82
CA SER A 13 14.20 5.50 -0.61
C SER A 13 13.40 4.73 0.44
N ALA A 14 14.11 4.02 1.33
CA ALA A 14 13.49 3.32 2.46
C ALA A 14 12.63 4.24 3.35
N GLU A 15 12.97 5.53 3.40
CA GLU A 15 12.23 6.58 4.11
C GLU A 15 10.80 6.79 3.56
N GLN A 16 10.60 6.61 2.25
CA GLN A 16 9.28 6.69 1.63
C GLN A 16 8.44 5.47 2.01
N LEU A 17 9.07 4.29 2.12
CA LEU A 17 8.42 3.06 2.55
C LEU A 17 7.99 3.15 4.02
N ASP A 18 8.84 3.73 4.88
CA ASP A 18 8.49 3.98 6.29
C ASP A 18 7.37 5.04 6.41
N SER A 19 7.46 6.14 5.66
CA SER A 19 6.41 7.17 5.62
C SER A 19 5.08 6.58 5.17
N ALA A 20 5.07 5.76 4.13
CA ALA A 20 3.86 5.10 3.63
C ALA A 20 3.30 4.14 4.68
N LYS A 21 4.13 3.31 5.35
CA LYS A 21 3.69 2.44 6.45
C LYS A 21 3.09 3.22 7.61
N LYS A 22 3.68 4.37 7.95
CA LYS A 22 3.17 5.25 9.00
C LYS A 22 1.82 5.85 8.59
N GLN A 23 1.69 6.32 7.35
CA GLN A 23 0.44 6.88 6.82
C GLN A 23 -0.68 5.83 6.74
N VAL A 24 -0.33 4.57 6.44
CA VAL A 24 -1.24 3.42 6.50
C VAL A 24 -1.74 3.20 7.92
N LYS A 25 -0.84 3.12 8.90
CA LYS A 25 -1.21 2.96 10.32
C LYS A 25 -2.04 4.13 10.84
N ASP A 26 -1.72 5.35 10.43
CA ASP A 26 -2.41 6.58 10.83
C ASP A 26 -3.86 6.61 10.32
N GLN A 27 -4.09 6.14 9.09
CA GLN A 27 -5.43 5.91 8.52
C GLN A 27 -6.14 4.66 9.06
N GLY A 28 -5.65 4.06 10.15
CA GLY A 28 -6.24 2.86 10.72
C GLY A 28 -6.09 1.61 9.85
N GLY A 29 -5.20 1.66 8.85
CA GLY A 29 -4.80 0.51 8.06
C GLY A 29 -3.73 -0.34 8.76
N LYS A 30 -3.63 -1.60 8.36
CA LYS A 30 -2.72 -2.60 8.93
C LYS A 30 -1.88 -3.20 7.82
N VAL A 31 -0.56 -3.12 7.94
CA VAL A 31 0.37 -3.79 7.02
C VAL A 31 0.27 -5.31 7.22
N THR A 32 -0.04 -6.04 6.15
CA THR A 32 -0.24 -7.50 6.16
C THR A 32 0.94 -8.24 5.57
N HIS A 33 1.56 -7.68 4.53
CA HIS A 33 2.61 -8.35 3.78
C HIS A 33 3.67 -7.36 3.36
N GLU A 34 4.93 -7.77 3.32
CA GLU A 34 6.04 -6.90 2.92
C GLU A 34 6.80 -7.56 1.79
N PHE A 35 6.91 -6.87 0.67
CA PHE A 35 7.68 -7.33 -0.46
C PHE A 35 9.15 -6.93 -0.24
N LYS A 36 10.03 -7.94 -0.20
CA LYS A 36 11.48 -7.73 -0.02
C LYS A 36 12.20 -7.50 -1.34
N LEU A 37 11.64 -8.01 -2.44
CA LEU A 37 12.23 -7.99 -3.79
C LEU A 37 11.89 -6.69 -4.53
N ILE A 38 10.64 -6.25 -4.43
CA ILE A 38 10.15 -4.94 -4.85
C ILE A 38 9.92 -4.12 -3.59
N LYS A 39 10.34 -2.85 -3.57
CA LYS A 39 10.12 -1.98 -2.40
C LYS A 39 8.62 -1.70 -2.28
N GLY A 40 7.90 -2.52 -1.52
CA GLY A 40 6.46 -2.40 -1.38
C GLY A 40 5.93 -3.23 -0.22
N PHE A 41 4.68 -3.01 0.13
CA PHE A 41 3.96 -3.75 1.16
C PHE A 41 2.46 -3.77 0.87
N THR A 42 1.78 -4.79 1.36
CA THR A 42 0.33 -4.90 1.34
C THR A 42 -0.23 -4.43 2.67
N ALA A 43 -1.31 -3.69 2.63
CA ALA A 43 -1.99 -3.17 3.80
C ALA A 43 -3.52 -3.35 3.69
N GLU A 44 -4.14 -3.76 4.78
CA GLU A 44 -5.59 -3.82 4.96
C GLU A 44 -6.08 -2.47 5.47
N PHE A 45 -7.12 -1.92 4.86
CA PHE A 45 -7.78 -0.71 5.33
C PHE A 45 -9.25 -0.98 5.66
N PRO A 46 -9.83 -0.26 6.63
CA PRO A 46 -11.27 -0.23 6.80
C PRO A 46 -11.94 0.46 5.61
N GLU A 47 -13.13 -0.02 5.22
CA GLU A 47 -13.93 0.48 4.08
C GLU A 47 -14.39 1.94 4.26
N ASP A 48 -14.15 2.52 5.43
CA ASP A 48 -14.50 3.89 5.78
C ASP A 48 -13.34 4.87 5.51
N THR A 49 -12.08 4.40 5.48
CA THR A 49 -10.90 5.26 5.23
C THR A 49 -10.51 5.29 3.76
N VAL A 50 -11.51 5.08 2.91
CA VAL A 50 -11.36 4.99 1.46
C VAL A 50 -10.75 6.29 0.92
N HIS A 51 -9.64 6.10 0.22
CA HIS A 51 -9.13 6.94 -0.87
C HIS A 51 -8.13 8.07 -0.61
N SER A 52 -7.62 8.32 0.60
CA SER A 52 -6.66 9.44 0.74
C SER A 52 -5.21 9.09 0.35
N LEU A 53 -4.86 7.82 0.12
CA LEU A 53 -3.57 7.46 -0.47
C LEU A 53 -3.63 7.61 -2.00
N GLU A 54 -3.52 8.85 -2.45
CA GLU A 54 -3.43 9.17 -3.87
C GLU A 54 -2.07 8.70 -4.41
N THR A 55 -2.09 8.00 -5.55
CA THR A 55 -0.91 7.63 -6.31
C THR A 55 -0.05 8.88 -6.53
N ASN A 56 1.10 8.96 -5.88
CA ASN A 56 2.05 10.04 -6.05
C ASN A 56 3.15 9.60 -7.03
N ASP A 57 3.95 10.55 -7.53
CA ASP A 57 4.96 10.25 -8.56
C ASP A 57 5.94 9.10 -8.14
N HIS A 58 6.11 8.89 -6.83
CA HIS A 58 7.00 7.90 -6.22
C HIS A 58 6.32 6.66 -5.59
N VAL A 59 4.99 6.68 -5.41
CA VAL A 59 4.24 5.61 -4.70
C VAL A 59 2.99 5.23 -5.50
N THR A 60 2.92 3.96 -5.84
CA THR A 60 1.77 3.32 -6.47
C THR A 60 0.91 2.65 -5.41
N VAL A 61 -0.38 2.94 -5.42
CA VAL A 61 -1.36 2.36 -4.52
C VAL A 61 -2.44 1.72 -5.38
N GLU A 62 -2.52 0.39 -5.34
CA GLU A 62 -3.55 -0.36 -6.06
C GLU A 62 -4.42 -1.14 -5.08
N ALA A 63 -5.71 -1.25 -5.37
CA ALA A 63 -6.57 -2.17 -4.64
C ALA A 63 -6.19 -3.61 -4.99
N ASP A 64 -5.94 -4.44 -3.98
CA ASP A 64 -5.71 -5.85 -4.17
C ASP A 64 -7.04 -6.50 -4.59
N GLN A 65 -7.13 -6.86 -5.87
CA GLN A 65 -8.30 -7.48 -6.46
C GLN A 65 -8.05 -8.97 -6.66
N VAL A 66 -8.98 -9.78 -6.16
CA VAL A 66 -8.96 -11.23 -6.37
C VAL A 66 -9.26 -11.53 -7.84
N VAL A 67 -8.25 -11.99 -8.58
CA VAL A 67 -8.43 -12.55 -9.93
C VAL A 67 -9.11 -13.92 -9.81
N LYS A 68 -10.30 -14.05 -10.40
CA LYS A 68 -10.97 -15.34 -10.60
C LYS A 68 -10.70 -15.83 -12.01
N THR A 69 -10.09 -17.01 -12.14
CA THR A 69 -10.00 -17.73 -13.41
C THR A 69 -11.29 -18.48 -13.69
N GLN A 70 -11.73 -18.48 -14.96
CA GLN A 70 -12.91 -19.20 -15.44
C GLN A 70 -12.59 -20.64 -15.80
#